data_AF-A0A353EBE7-F1
#
_entry.id   AF-A0A353EBE7-F1
#
_cell.length_a   1.000
_cell.length_b   1.000
_cell.length_c   1.000
_cell.angle_alpha   90.00
_cell.angle_beta   90.00
_cell.angle_gamma   90.00
#
_symmetry.space_group_name_H-M   'P 1'
#
loop_
_entity.id
_entity.type
_entity.pdbx_description
1 polymer ?
#
loop_
_entity_poly.entity_id
_entity_poly.type
_entity_poly.pdbx_seq_one_letter_code
_entity_poly.pdbx_strand_id
1 'polypeptide(L)'
;GLYGIEKGLTLNDAPVLSNGYESKEAKRLPASLIDAAQAMHDSKIARELFGNEFVDHFTYTRQWEWQESQKAVTDWELKRYFEII
;
A
#
# COMPACT_ATOMS: atom_id res chain seq x y z
N GLY A 1 4.95 -6.02 -15.52
CA GLY A 1 5.11 -4.91 -16.48
C GLY A 1 6.41 -5.07 -17.23
N LEU A 2 6.93 -4.00 -17.87
CA LEU A 2 8.14 -4.05 -18.71
C LEU A 2 9.35 -4.67 -17.97
N TYR A 3 9.59 -4.26 -16.72
CA TYR A 3 10.62 -4.83 -15.86
C TYR A 3 10.59 -6.38 -15.79
N GLY A 4 9.38 -6.97 -15.72
CA GLY A 4 9.24 -8.43 -15.68
C GLY A 4 9.55 -9.11 -17.01
N ILE A 5 9.25 -8.44 -18.13
CA ILE A 5 9.57 -8.94 -19.48
C ILE A 5 11.09 -8.90 -19.69
N GLU A 6 11.72 -7.77 -19.36
CA GLU A 6 13.17 -7.57 -19.51
C GLU A 6 14.00 -8.52 -18.64
N LYS A 7 13.55 -8.79 -17.40
CA LYS A 7 14.25 -9.69 -16.47
C LYS A 7 13.77 -11.15 -16.55
N GLY A 8 12.81 -11.47 -17.43
CA GLY A 8 12.28 -12.83 -17.61
C GLY A 8 11.63 -13.42 -16.35
N LEU A 9 10.93 -12.61 -15.55
CA LEU A 9 10.36 -13.05 -14.28
C LEU A 9 9.19 -14.02 -14.48
N THR A 10 9.17 -15.08 -13.68
CA THR A 10 8.04 -16.03 -13.60
C THR A 10 7.01 -15.56 -12.57
N LEU A 11 5.74 -15.82 -12.85
CA LEU A 11 4.67 -15.66 -11.85
C LEU A 11 4.73 -16.85 -10.90
N ASN A 12 5.11 -16.60 -9.65
CA ASN A 12 5.22 -17.64 -8.63
C ASN A 12 3.90 -17.91 -7.91
N ASP A 13 3.00 -16.92 -7.93
CA ASP A 13 1.68 -17.06 -7.31
C ASP A 13 0.74 -17.85 -8.23
N ALA A 14 0.00 -18.78 -7.64
CA ALA A 14 -1.01 -19.53 -8.37
C ALA A 14 -2.11 -18.58 -8.89
N PRO A 15 -2.68 -18.84 -10.09
CA PRO A 15 -3.78 -18.03 -10.60
C PRO A 15 -4.99 -18.14 -9.67
N VAL A 16 -5.59 -17.01 -9.36
CA VAL A 16 -6.88 -16.98 -8.67
C VAL A 16 -7.96 -17.30 -9.70
N LEU A 17 -8.41 -18.55 -9.71
CA LEU A 17 -9.40 -19.07 -10.69
C LEU A 17 -10.86 -18.88 -10.24
N SER A 18 -11.08 -18.40 -9.02
CA SER A 18 -12.40 -18.18 -8.42
C SER A 18 -12.67 -16.70 -8.14
N ASN A 19 -13.81 -16.41 -7.52
CA ASN A 19 -14.14 -15.07 -7.04
C ASN A 19 -13.06 -14.56 -6.07
N GLY A 20 -12.36 -13.48 -6.44
CA GLY A 20 -11.29 -12.90 -5.63
C GLY A 20 -11.72 -12.39 -4.25
N TYR A 21 -13.01 -12.09 -4.06
CA TYR A 21 -13.55 -11.74 -2.75
C TYR A 21 -13.61 -12.94 -1.79
N GLU A 22 -13.75 -14.15 -2.32
CA GLU A 22 -13.85 -15.40 -1.55
C GLU A 22 -12.49 -16.09 -1.38
N SER A 23 -11.47 -15.66 -2.14
CA SER A 23 -10.13 -16.21 -2.04
C SER A 23 -9.48 -15.85 -0.70
N LYS A 24 -9.20 -16.89 0.09
CA LYS A 24 -8.44 -16.79 1.35
C LYS A 24 -6.94 -16.98 1.16
N GLU A 25 -6.54 -17.58 0.05
CA GLU A 25 -5.16 -17.96 -0.25
C GLU A 25 -4.42 -16.87 -1.05
N ALA A 26 -5.15 -15.97 -1.71
CA ALA A 26 -4.57 -14.86 -2.45
C ALA A 26 -3.83 -13.90 -1.50
N LYS A 27 -2.61 -13.52 -1.91
CA LYS A 27 -1.82 -12.49 -1.21
C LYS A 27 -2.58 -11.17 -1.21
N ARG A 28 -2.74 -10.58 -0.03
CA ARG A 28 -3.40 -9.28 0.14
C ARG A 28 -2.44 -8.14 -0.23
N LEU A 29 -3.00 -7.09 -0.82
CA LEU A 29 -2.32 -5.81 -1.00
C LEU A 29 -2.28 -5.05 0.33
N PRO A 30 -1.38 -4.05 0.47
CA PRO A 30 -1.41 -3.13 1.60
C PRO A 30 -2.80 -2.53 1.81
N ALA A 31 -3.29 -2.56 3.05
CA ALA A 31 -4.66 -2.14 3.39
C ALA A 31 -4.76 -0.64 3.71
N SER A 32 -3.63 0.04 3.84
CA SER A 32 -3.56 1.45 4.20
C SER A 32 -2.50 2.18 3.38
N LEU A 33 -2.61 3.51 3.35
CA LEU A 33 -1.64 4.36 2.67
C LEU A 33 -0.23 4.21 3.28
N ILE A 34 -0.13 4.09 4.61
CA ILE A 34 1.17 3.95 5.28
C ILE A 34 1.84 2.62 4.93
N ASP A 35 1.08 1.52 4.88
CA ASP A 35 1.62 0.22 4.50
C ASP A 35 2.09 0.22 3.04
N ALA A 36 1.33 0.87 2.14
CA ALA A 36 1.70 0.99 0.74
C ALA A 36 2.94 1.87 0.54
N ALA A 37 3.02 2.99 1.27
CA ALA A 37 4.17 3.89 1.24
C ALA A 37 5.44 3.18 1.74
N GLN A 38 5.34 2.40 2.82
CA GLN A 38 6.45 1.61 3.34
C GLN A 38 6.89 0.53 2.34
N ALA A 39 5.94 -0.21 1.76
CA ALA A 39 6.24 -1.22 0.76
C ALA A 39 6.96 -0.64 -0.49
N MET A 40 6.59 0.58 -0.90
CA MET A 40 7.29 1.28 -1.99
C MET A 40 8.68 1.76 -1.57
N HIS A 41 8.82 2.32 -0.37
CA HIS A 41 10.10 2.81 0.16
C HIS A 41 11.15 1.69 0.22
N ASP A 42 10.74 0.49 0.63
CA ASP A 42 11.64 -0.66 0.77
C ASP A 42 11.85 -1.44 -0.54
N SER A 43 11.13 -1.07 -1.61
CA SER A 43 11.20 -1.75 -2.89
C SER A 43 12.47 -1.39 -3.67
N LYS A 44 13.38 -2.36 -3.78
CA LYS A 44 14.56 -2.25 -4.66
C LYS A 44 14.18 -2.02 -6.12
N ILE A 45 13.06 -2.62 -6.55
CA ILE A 45 12.55 -2.46 -7.92
C ILE A 45 12.07 -1.02 -8.13
N ALA A 46 11.36 -0.43 -7.16
CA ALA A 46 10.94 0.96 -7.26
C ALA A 46 12.16 1.90 -7.36
N ARG A 47 13.22 1.62 -6.60
CA ARG A 47 14.47 2.39 -6.64
C ARG A 47 15.23 2.24 -7.96
N GLU A 48 15.26 1.04 -8.54
CA GLU A 48 15.85 0.82 -9.88
C GLU A 48 15.09 1.58 -10.97
N LEU A 49 13.75 1.63 -10.87
CA LEU A 49 12.91 2.24 -11.90
C LEU A 49 12.82 3.76 -11.79
N PHE A 50 12.76 4.31 -10.57
CA PHE A 50 12.47 5.72 -10.35
C PHE A 50 13.62 6.50 -9.71
N GLY A 51 14.66 5.82 -9.22
CA GLY A 51 15.77 6.43 -8.50
C GLY A 51 15.49 6.63 -7.00
N ASN A 52 16.56 6.64 -6.21
CA ASN A 52 16.48 6.74 -4.75
C ASN A 52 15.80 8.04 -4.30
N GLU A 53 16.24 9.18 -4.83
CA GLU A 53 15.75 10.49 -4.42
C GLU A 53 14.23 10.63 -4.63
N PHE A 54 13.72 10.14 -5.77
CA PHE A 54 12.30 10.16 -6.04
C PHE A 54 11.53 9.25 -5.08
N VAL A 55 11.99 8.01 -4.89
CA VAL A 55 11.30 7.06 -4.00
C VAL A 55 11.25 7.60 -2.58
N ASP A 56 12.37 8.13 -2.08
CA ASP A 56 12.46 8.69 -0.74
C ASP A 56 11.52 9.89 -0.60
N HIS A 57 11.63 10.87 -1.50
CA HIS A 57 10.78 12.07 -1.45
C HIS A 57 9.29 11.73 -1.55
N PHE A 58 8.91 10.92 -2.54
CA PHE A 58 7.52 10.55 -2.77
C PHE A 58 6.94 9.81 -1.57
N THR A 59 7.63 8.80 -1.05
CA THR A 59 7.12 8.00 0.07
C THR A 59 7.01 8.81 1.35
N TYR A 60 7.95 9.73 1.63
CA TYR A 60 7.82 10.64 2.77
C TYR A 60 6.61 11.56 2.67
N THR A 61 6.28 12.07 1.48
CA THR A 61 5.05 12.88 1.34
C THR A 61 3.78 12.08 1.64
N ARG A 62 3.74 10.77 1.33
CA ARG A 62 2.61 9.88 1.65
C ARG A 62 2.54 9.55 3.14
N GLN A 63 3.69 9.37 3.79
CA GLN A 63 3.77 9.15 5.24
C GLN A 63 3.25 10.37 6.00
N TRP A 64 3.66 11.58 5.59
CA TRP A 64 3.18 12.82 6.19
C TRP A 64 1.67 13.00 6.01
N GLU A 65 1.15 12.77 4.80
CA GLU A 65 -0.29 12.84 4.51
C GLU A 65 -1.09 11.87 5.39
N TRP A 66 -0.60 10.64 5.55
CA TRP A 66 -1.20 9.68 6.47
C TRP A 66 -1.20 10.20 7.91
N GLN A 67 -0.07 10.73 8.40
CA GLN A 67 0.00 11.30 9.75
C GLN A 67 -0.97 12.46 9.96
N GLU A 68 -1.12 13.35 8.98
CA GLU A 68 -2.11 14.44 9.06
C GLU A 68 -3.54 13.91 9.13
N SER A 69 -3.87 12.88 8.34
CA SER A 69 -5.19 12.26 8.37
C SER A 69 -5.56 11.68 9.74
N GLN A 70 -4.57 11.16 10.48
CA GLN A 70 -4.80 10.56 11.81
C GLN A 70 -5.12 11.62 12.89
N LYS A 71 -4.89 12.91 12.61
CA LYS A 71 -5.23 14.00 13.53
C LYS A 71 -6.69 14.43 13.42
N ALA A 72 -7.36 14.07 12.34
CA ALA A 72 -8.76 14.44 12.12
C ALA A 72 -9.67 13.51 12.94
N VAL A 73 -10.63 14.10 13.65
CA VAL A 73 -11.74 13.34 14.23
C VAL A 73 -12.85 13.27 13.20
N THR A 74 -13.27 12.06 12.86
CA THR A 74 -14.31 11.79 11.87
C THR A 74 -15.70 11.78 12.49
N ASP A 75 -16.71 12.05 11.67
CA ASP A 75 -18.13 11.97 12.09
C ASP A 75 -18.50 10.58 12.62
N TRP A 76 -17.88 9.51 12.10
CA TRP A 76 -18.10 8.15 12.58
C TRP A 76 -17.62 8.00 14.04
N GLU A 77 -16.44 8.55 14.35
CA GLU A 77 -15.89 8.54 15.72
C GLU A 77 -16.74 9.37 16.67
N LEU A 78 -17.18 10.57 16.24
CA LEU A 78 -18.09 11.40 17.03
C LEU A 78 -19.40 10.66 17.34
N LYS A 79 -20.10 10.16 16.32
CA LYS A 79 -21.36 9.42 16.51
C LYS A 79 -21.21 8.20 17.41
N ARG A 80 -20.05 7.53 17.35
CA ARG A 80 -19.80 6.34 18.14
C ARG A 80 -19.48 6.66 19.60
N TYR A 81 -18.73 7.72 19.89
CA TYR A 81 -18.14 7.93 21.21
C TYR A 81 -18.65 9.16 21.97
N PHE A 82 -19.30 10.12 21.31
CA PHE A 82 -19.67 11.40 21.92
C PHE A 82 -20.74 11.27 23.01
N GLU A 83 -21.65 10.31 22.90
CA GLU A 83 -22.74 10.06 23.87
C GLU A 83 -22.45 8.88 24.83
N ILE A 84 -21.26 8.26 24.74
CA ILE A 84 -20.89 7.10 25.58
C ILE A 84 -20.42 7.53 26.99
N ILE A 85 -20.26 8.83 27.26
CA ILE A 85 -19.76 9.38 28.53
C ILE A 85 -20.89 10.03 29.33
#